data_AF-A0A1G4IBP1-F1
#
_entry.id   AF-A0A1G4IBP1-F1
#
_cell.length_a   1.000
_cell.length_b   1.000
_cell.length_c   1.000
_cell.angle_alpha   90.00
_cell.angle_beta   90.00
_cell.angle_gamma   90.00
#
_symmetry.space_group_name_H-M   'P 1'
#
loop_
_entity.id
_entity.type
_entity.pdbx_description
1 polymer ?
#
loop_
_entity_poly.entity_id
_entity_poly.type
_entity_poly.pdbx_seq_one_letter_code
_entity_poly.pdbx_strand_id
1 'polypeptide(L)'
;MDIMLRKKEIKDEDEPDLTEAATAAETTIDTIFTLTTNDTYYTNGPEPNAGTGAENASQKQNRINKWLLTRSKFDSVAIANTGDKQKYKRVKHKDIPAATRKLLDATHKKAGKIRESIRKATEELSTNADNIRAATRSALLGGDRTGKGAFTDIPADAFTTTYVGACVTLNGPGKSLASDMACLCGSGSSTAPSTLSVSTAYTAGTTYTTDYNTASNGVSIYKTLHSFCEATTEAQPFTPATITAQLHAFATLLGRHTLSSATNKCTFAYGKGEASGNQCTGNQASKHSCVNYPAAFKQNTRTKIGQAIKL
;
A
#
# COMPACT_ATOMS: atom_id res chain seq x y z
N MET A 1 0.03 16.81 -5.26
CA MET A 1 0.78 15.57 -5.51
C MET A 1 0.64 14.67 -4.29
N ASP A 2 -0.05 13.53 -4.45
CA ASP A 2 -0.76 12.81 -3.38
C ASP A 2 0.17 12.10 -2.40
N ILE A 3 0.45 12.71 -1.25
CA ILE A 3 1.55 12.27 -0.39
C ILE A 3 1.22 10.96 0.35
N MET A 4 -0.03 10.72 0.79
CA MET A 4 -0.38 9.46 1.48
C MET A 4 -0.42 8.25 0.53
N LEU A 5 -1.06 8.40 -0.64
CA LEU A 5 -1.40 7.26 -1.51
C LEU A 5 -0.38 6.98 -2.62
N ARG A 6 0.47 7.95 -2.99
CA ARG A 6 1.61 7.69 -3.89
C ARG A 6 2.85 7.19 -3.16
N LYS A 7 3.13 7.65 -1.94
CA LYS A 7 4.29 7.14 -1.19
C LYS A 7 4.12 5.68 -0.80
N LYS A 8 2.88 5.22 -0.52
CA LYS A 8 2.57 3.82 -0.15
C LYS A 8 3.52 3.29 0.92
N GLU A 9 3.93 4.18 1.82
CA GLU A 9 4.88 3.90 2.87
C GLU A 9 4.09 3.20 3.97
N ILE A 10 4.16 1.87 3.94
CA ILE A 10 3.56 1.01 4.96
C ILE A 10 4.53 1.02 6.12
N LYS A 11 4.06 1.44 7.29
CA LYS A 11 4.86 1.48 8.52
C LYS A 11 4.17 0.67 9.60
N ASP A 12 5.00 0.06 10.45
CA ASP A 12 4.59 -0.43 11.75
C ASP A 12 5.08 0.57 12.80
N GLU A 13 4.21 1.05 13.67
CA GLU A 13 4.55 2.12 14.63
C GLU A 13 5.40 1.59 15.81
N ASP A 14 5.40 0.27 16.01
CA ASP A 14 5.97 -0.39 17.19
C ASP A 14 7.24 -1.21 16.91
N GLU A 15 7.73 -1.27 15.67
CA GLU A 15 8.90 -2.09 15.32
C GLU A 15 10.18 -1.24 15.28
N PRO A 16 11.24 -1.60 16.03
CA PRO A 16 12.54 -0.96 15.85
C PRO A 16 13.03 -1.19 14.41
N ASP A 17 13.62 -0.17 13.79
CA ASP A 17 14.25 -0.32 12.48
C ASP A 17 15.47 -1.23 12.60
N LEU A 18 15.25 -2.53 12.42
CA LEU A 18 16.28 -3.55 12.48
C LEU A 18 17.01 -3.70 11.14
N THR A 19 16.69 -2.89 10.13
CA THR A 19 17.23 -3.04 8.77
C THR A 19 18.75 -2.98 8.76
N GLU A 20 19.35 -2.04 9.48
CA GLU A 20 20.80 -1.87 9.52
C GLU A 20 21.49 -3.01 10.28
N ALA A 21 20.94 -3.42 11.44
CA ALA A 21 21.46 -4.52 12.23
C ALA A 21 21.34 -5.87 11.50
N ALA A 22 20.22 -6.10 10.82
CA ALA A 22 20.00 -7.28 9.99
C ALA A 22 20.97 -7.30 8.80
N THR A 23 21.16 -6.18 8.11
CA THR A 23 22.11 -6.05 6.99
C THR A 23 23.56 -6.31 7.45
N ALA A 24 23.94 -5.80 8.63
CA ALA A 24 25.26 -6.04 9.20
C ALA A 24 25.48 -7.51 9.60
N ALA A 25 24.46 -8.16 10.17
CA ALA A 25 24.49 -9.57 10.51
C ALA A 25 24.58 -10.46 9.25
N GLU A 26 23.78 -10.15 8.22
CA GLU A 26 23.82 -10.85 6.92
C GLU A 26 25.20 -10.70 6.25
N THR A 27 25.74 -9.48 6.21
CA THR A 27 27.09 -9.21 5.68
C THR A 27 28.16 -10.01 6.42
N THR A 28 28.05 -10.13 7.75
CA THR A 28 28.99 -10.90 8.58
C THR A 28 28.89 -12.40 8.28
N ILE A 29 27.66 -12.93 8.19
CA ILE A 29 27.41 -14.33 7.83
C ILE A 29 27.97 -14.65 6.44
N ASP A 30 27.75 -13.76 5.47
CA ASP A 30 28.20 -13.89 4.09
C ASP A 30 29.72 -13.84 3.96
N THR A 31 30.36 -12.96 4.73
CA THR A 31 31.81 -12.86 4.79
C THR A 31 32.42 -14.15 5.35
N ILE A 32 31.91 -14.64 6.49
CA ILE A 32 32.40 -15.88 7.11
C ILE A 32 32.22 -17.05 6.15
N PHE A 33 31.02 -17.22 5.59
CA PHE A 33 30.73 -18.31 4.67
C PHE A 33 31.66 -18.28 3.45
N THR A 34 31.78 -17.12 2.80
CA THR A 34 32.57 -16.99 1.57
C THR A 34 34.06 -17.23 1.83
N LEU A 35 34.64 -16.72 2.91
CA LEU A 35 36.07 -16.86 3.19
C LEU A 35 36.49 -18.24 3.69
N THR A 36 35.53 -19.10 4.06
CA THR A 36 35.78 -20.43 4.65
C THR A 36 35.22 -21.60 3.83
N THR A 37 34.52 -21.30 2.74
CA THR A 37 34.03 -22.30 1.78
C THR A 37 35.18 -23.01 1.04
N ASN A 38 34.86 -24.07 0.31
CA ASN A 38 35.85 -24.81 -0.48
C ASN A 38 36.38 -23.98 -1.67
N ASP A 39 37.55 -24.38 -2.19
CA ASP A 39 38.24 -23.61 -3.24
C ASP A 39 37.45 -23.52 -4.55
N THR A 40 36.66 -24.55 -4.87
CA THR A 40 35.78 -24.58 -6.04
C THR A 40 34.68 -23.53 -5.93
N TYR A 41 33.96 -23.48 -4.80
CA TYR A 41 32.92 -22.49 -4.56
C TYR A 41 33.50 -21.08 -4.51
N TYR A 42 34.64 -20.89 -3.84
CA TYR A 42 35.26 -19.56 -3.77
C TYR A 42 35.64 -19.03 -5.16
N THR A 43 36.10 -19.91 -6.05
CA THR A 43 36.56 -19.54 -7.40
C THR A 43 35.41 -19.38 -8.37
N ASN A 44 34.44 -20.31 -8.33
CA ASN A 44 33.41 -20.45 -9.36
C ASN A 44 32.01 -19.99 -8.90
N GLY A 45 31.84 -19.71 -7.61
CA GLY A 45 30.57 -19.35 -7.02
C GLY A 45 29.61 -20.52 -6.82
N PRO A 46 28.36 -20.22 -6.41
CA PRO A 46 27.33 -21.23 -6.25
C PRO A 46 27.04 -21.94 -7.58
N GLU A 47 26.89 -23.27 -7.51
CA GLU A 47 26.41 -24.05 -8.65
C GLU A 47 24.94 -23.71 -8.98
N PRO A 48 24.52 -23.86 -10.24
CA PRO A 48 23.12 -23.66 -10.61
C PRO A 48 22.20 -24.60 -9.82
N ASN A 49 21.00 -24.11 -9.49
CA ASN A 49 20.01 -24.87 -8.75
C ASN A 49 19.67 -26.18 -9.49
N ALA A 50 19.59 -27.28 -8.75
CA ALA A 50 19.15 -28.56 -9.28
C ALA A 50 17.77 -28.41 -9.95
N GLY A 51 17.69 -28.72 -11.25
CA GLY A 51 16.46 -28.60 -12.05
C GLY A 51 16.46 -27.48 -13.11
N THR A 52 17.48 -26.62 -13.16
CA THR A 52 17.57 -25.52 -14.15
C THR A 52 18.18 -25.90 -15.51
N GLY A 53 18.40 -27.19 -15.77
CA GLY A 53 19.11 -27.67 -16.97
C GLY A 53 20.62 -27.41 -16.90
N ALA A 54 21.39 -28.03 -17.81
CA ALA A 54 22.84 -27.79 -17.86
C ALA A 54 23.15 -26.39 -18.41
N GLU A 55 23.94 -25.60 -17.68
CA GLU A 55 24.44 -24.31 -18.18
C GLU A 55 25.36 -24.51 -19.39
N ASN A 56 25.18 -23.71 -20.44
CA ASN A 56 26.17 -23.62 -21.52
C ASN A 56 27.40 -22.81 -21.07
N ALA A 57 28.48 -22.87 -21.86
CA ALA A 57 29.76 -22.24 -21.51
C ALA A 57 29.66 -20.72 -21.24
N SER A 58 28.82 -20.00 -22.01
CA SER A 58 28.59 -18.56 -21.84
C SER A 58 27.82 -18.25 -20.56
N GLN A 59 26.77 -19.02 -20.25
CA GLN A 59 26.00 -18.90 -19.01
C GLN A 59 26.89 -19.16 -17.79
N LYS A 60 27.71 -20.21 -17.83
CA LYS A 60 28.68 -20.53 -16.78
C LYS A 60 29.67 -19.38 -16.56
N GLN A 61 30.25 -18.83 -17.62
CA GLN A 61 31.19 -17.71 -17.50
C GLN A 61 30.54 -16.46 -16.94
N ASN A 62 29.31 -16.14 -17.35
CA ASN A 62 28.55 -15.01 -16.82
C ASN A 62 28.25 -15.17 -15.32
N ARG A 63 27.88 -16.38 -14.87
CA ARG A 63 27.69 -16.67 -13.45
C ARG A 63 28.98 -16.49 -12.66
N ILE A 64 30.10 -17.02 -13.15
CA ILE A 64 31.40 -16.87 -12.50
C ILE A 64 31.79 -15.39 -12.41
N ASN A 65 31.63 -14.61 -13.49
CA ASN A 65 31.95 -13.17 -13.48
C ASN A 65 31.08 -12.39 -12.48
N LYS A 66 29.77 -12.69 -12.40
CA LYS A 66 28.87 -12.12 -11.38
C LYS A 66 29.30 -12.50 -9.97
N TRP A 67 29.70 -13.76 -9.77
CA TRP A 67 30.22 -14.21 -8.49
C TRP A 67 31.51 -13.48 -8.11
N LEU A 68 32.47 -13.32 -9.01
CA LEU A 68 33.72 -12.61 -8.73
C LEU A 68 33.46 -11.15 -8.32
N LEU A 69 32.52 -10.48 -8.98
CA LEU A 69 32.08 -9.13 -8.58
C LEU A 69 31.48 -9.12 -7.18
N THR A 70 30.55 -10.01 -6.87
CA THR A 70 29.96 -10.12 -5.52
C THR A 70 31.01 -10.50 -4.48
N ARG A 71 31.91 -11.43 -4.80
CA ARG A 71 32.97 -11.93 -3.93
C ARG A 71 33.98 -10.85 -3.57
N SER A 72 34.31 -9.98 -4.52
CA SER A 72 35.25 -8.87 -4.29
C SER A 72 34.86 -8.00 -3.10
N LYS A 73 33.56 -7.91 -2.80
CA LYS A 73 33.05 -7.21 -1.61
C LYS A 73 33.59 -7.82 -0.32
N PHE A 74 33.76 -9.14 -0.27
CA PHE A 74 34.25 -9.89 0.89
C PHE A 74 35.78 -9.91 1.01
N ASP A 75 36.49 -9.79 -0.12
CA ASP A 75 37.95 -9.81 -0.18
C ASP A 75 38.57 -8.57 0.51
N SER A 76 37.78 -7.52 0.74
CA SER A 76 38.17 -6.26 1.37
C SER A 76 37.40 -5.90 2.65
N VAL A 77 36.52 -6.77 3.19
CA VAL A 77 35.77 -6.42 4.43
C VAL A 77 36.70 -6.50 5.63
N ALA A 78 37.25 -5.35 6.00
CA ALA A 78 37.71 -5.09 7.35
C ALA A 78 36.49 -5.02 8.26
N ILE A 79 35.96 -6.15 8.73
CA ILE A 79 35.07 -6.10 9.90
C ILE A 79 35.98 -5.62 11.03
N ALA A 80 35.91 -4.34 11.39
CA ALA A 80 36.82 -3.74 12.35
C ALA A 80 36.85 -4.57 13.64
N ASN A 81 37.97 -5.22 13.90
CA ASN A 81 38.39 -5.40 15.28
C ASN A 81 38.98 -4.05 15.68
N THR A 82 38.78 -3.62 16.92
CA THR A 82 39.44 -2.45 17.48
C THR A 82 40.93 -2.47 17.12
N GLY A 83 41.34 -1.57 16.22
CA GLY A 83 42.71 -1.46 15.67
C GLY A 83 42.96 -2.24 14.37
N ASP A 84 42.95 -1.53 13.23
CA ASP A 84 43.64 -1.73 11.92
C ASP A 84 43.97 -3.15 11.38
N LYS A 85 43.38 -4.23 11.90
CA LYS A 85 43.61 -5.60 11.44
C LYS A 85 42.36 -6.16 10.77
N GLN A 86 42.54 -6.74 9.58
CA GLN A 86 41.51 -7.54 8.93
C GLN A 86 41.05 -8.66 9.88
N LYS A 87 39.77 -8.66 10.27
CA LYS A 87 39.20 -9.69 11.17
C LYS A 87 39.03 -11.06 10.51
N TYR A 88 38.93 -11.09 9.18
CA TYR A 88 38.79 -12.34 8.42
C TYR A 88 39.76 -12.36 7.23
N LYS A 89 40.52 -13.46 7.11
CA LYS A 89 41.38 -13.75 5.95
C LYS A 89 41.02 -15.15 5.45
N ARG A 90 40.97 -15.33 4.13
CA ARG A 90 40.78 -16.66 3.55
C ARG A 90 41.93 -17.59 3.95
N VAL A 91 41.56 -18.79 4.39
CA VAL A 91 42.47 -19.93 4.56
C VAL A 91 42.08 -20.98 3.54
N LYS A 92 43.04 -21.57 2.81
CA LYS A 92 42.72 -22.66 1.87
C LYS A 92 42.14 -23.82 2.65
N HIS A 93 41.11 -24.47 2.11
CA HIS A 93 40.35 -25.49 2.84
C HIS A 93 41.23 -26.64 3.37
N LYS A 94 42.26 -27.02 2.59
CA LYS A 94 43.24 -28.05 2.96
C LYS A 94 44.08 -27.72 4.20
N ASP A 95 44.25 -26.42 4.49
CA ASP A 95 45.10 -25.92 5.59
C ASP A 95 44.28 -25.71 6.88
N ILE A 96 42.96 -25.94 6.85
CA ILE A 96 42.07 -25.81 8.00
C ILE A 96 42.09 -27.11 8.83
N PRO A 97 42.37 -27.08 10.15
CA PRO A 97 42.32 -28.26 11.00
C PRO A 97 40.95 -28.96 10.99
N ALA A 98 40.92 -30.29 11.14
CA ALA A 98 39.68 -31.08 11.05
C ALA A 98 38.59 -30.65 12.05
N ALA A 99 38.97 -30.34 13.30
CA ALA A 99 38.05 -29.84 14.32
C ALA A 99 37.44 -28.48 13.93
N THR A 100 38.26 -27.58 13.37
CA THR A 100 37.83 -26.28 12.85
C THR A 100 36.91 -26.43 11.64
N ARG A 101 37.20 -27.37 10.71
CA ARG A 101 36.31 -27.67 9.59
C ARG A 101 34.93 -28.09 10.07
N LYS A 102 34.83 -28.99 11.06
CA LYS A 102 33.54 -29.43 11.63
C LYS A 102 32.73 -28.27 12.24
N LEU A 103 33.41 -27.32 12.90
CA LEU A 103 32.79 -26.10 13.44
C LEU A 103 32.30 -25.16 12.32
N LEU A 104 33.09 -25.02 11.25
CA LEU A 104 32.72 -24.24 10.07
C LEU A 104 31.50 -24.85 9.36
N ASP A 105 31.48 -26.17 9.16
CA ASP A 105 30.34 -26.87 8.55
C ASP A 105 29.04 -26.66 9.36
N ALA A 106 29.13 -26.76 10.70
CA ALA A 106 28.01 -26.50 11.59
C ALA A 106 27.54 -25.04 11.51
N THR A 107 28.48 -24.10 11.42
CA THR A 107 28.22 -22.66 11.26
C THR A 107 27.56 -22.39 9.91
N HIS A 108 28.06 -22.95 8.81
CA HIS A 108 27.49 -22.83 7.47
C HIS A 108 26.07 -23.37 7.41
N LYS A 109 25.81 -24.53 8.04
CA LYS A 109 24.46 -25.11 8.09
C LYS A 109 23.48 -24.19 8.84
N LYS A 110 23.91 -23.57 9.94
CA LYS A 110 23.09 -22.59 10.67
C LYS A 110 22.87 -21.32 9.85
N ALA A 111 23.93 -20.77 9.26
CA ALA A 111 23.88 -19.62 8.37
C ALA A 111 22.92 -19.85 7.19
N GLY A 112 23.00 -21.00 6.53
CA GLY A 112 22.10 -21.36 5.43
C GLY A 112 20.63 -21.39 5.85
N LYS A 113 20.33 -21.89 7.05
CA LYS A 113 18.96 -21.85 7.60
C LYS A 113 18.48 -20.42 7.86
N ILE A 114 19.35 -19.58 8.45
CA ILE A 114 19.03 -18.17 8.72
C ILE A 114 18.76 -17.42 7.42
N ARG A 115 19.63 -17.58 6.40
CA ARG A 115 19.44 -16.99 5.07
C ARG A 115 18.11 -17.39 4.45
N GLU A 116 17.78 -18.68 4.51
CA GLU A 116 16.51 -19.17 3.96
C GLU A 116 15.30 -18.58 4.71
N SER A 117 15.38 -18.46 6.04
CA SER A 117 14.34 -17.79 6.83
C SER A 117 14.21 -16.31 6.48
N ILE A 118 15.32 -15.57 6.34
CA ILE A 118 15.33 -14.16 5.93
C ILE A 118 14.74 -14.00 4.53
N ARG A 119 15.14 -14.86 3.58
CA ARG A 119 14.61 -14.84 2.21
C ARG A 119 13.11 -15.04 2.20
N LYS A 120 12.60 -16.07 2.91
CA LYS A 120 11.16 -16.33 3.02
C LYS A 120 10.41 -15.16 3.66
N ALA A 121 10.90 -14.63 4.77
CA ALA A 121 10.29 -13.49 5.44
C ALA A 121 10.25 -12.27 4.52
N THR A 122 11.33 -12.00 3.77
CA THR A 122 11.40 -10.90 2.81
C THR A 122 10.40 -11.08 1.66
N GLU A 123 10.27 -12.30 1.12
CA GLU A 123 9.30 -12.62 0.07
C GLU A 123 7.85 -12.48 0.56
N GLU A 124 7.56 -12.95 1.78
CA GLU A 124 6.26 -12.82 2.43
C GLU A 124 5.93 -11.34 2.70
N LEU A 125 6.85 -10.56 3.25
CA LEU A 125 6.69 -9.12 3.49
C LEU A 125 6.46 -8.36 2.18
N SER A 126 7.24 -8.66 1.14
CA SER A 126 7.04 -8.04 -0.18
C SER A 126 5.67 -8.37 -0.77
N THR A 127 5.23 -9.62 -0.63
CA THR A 127 3.92 -10.07 -1.10
C THR A 127 2.79 -9.38 -0.32
N ASN A 128 2.93 -9.28 1.01
CA ASN A 128 1.97 -8.60 1.86
C ASN A 128 1.91 -7.09 1.56
N ALA A 129 3.06 -6.45 1.34
CA ALA A 129 3.11 -5.04 0.94
C ALA A 129 2.38 -4.81 -0.39
N ASP A 130 2.55 -5.70 -1.37
CA ASP A 130 1.83 -5.63 -2.63
C ASP A 130 0.32 -5.87 -2.45
N ASN A 131 -0.08 -6.81 -1.60
CA ASN A 131 -1.49 -7.06 -1.28
C ASN A 131 -2.15 -5.86 -0.59
N ILE A 132 -1.46 -5.23 0.36
CA ILE A 132 -1.91 -4.01 1.03
C ILE A 132 -2.08 -2.89 0.00
N ARG A 133 -1.06 -2.67 -0.84
CA ARG A 133 -1.10 -1.67 -1.92
C ARG A 133 -2.24 -1.91 -2.91
N ALA A 134 -2.51 -3.16 -3.25
CA ALA A 134 -3.62 -3.56 -4.11
C ALA A 134 -4.95 -3.21 -3.45
N ALA A 135 -5.16 -3.65 -2.21
CA ALA A 135 -6.38 -3.38 -1.45
C ALA A 135 -6.64 -1.88 -1.26
N THR A 136 -5.61 -1.09 -0.93
CA THR A 136 -5.72 0.37 -0.78
C THR A 136 -6.09 1.04 -2.11
N ARG A 137 -5.46 0.62 -3.22
CA ARG A 137 -5.81 1.12 -4.56
C ARG A 137 -7.25 0.74 -4.94
N SER A 138 -7.67 -0.48 -4.66
CA SER A 138 -9.05 -0.93 -4.88
C SER A 138 -10.06 -0.16 -4.04
N ALA A 139 -9.74 0.15 -2.78
CA ALA A 139 -10.61 0.97 -1.94
C ALA A 139 -10.74 2.41 -2.48
N LEU A 140 -9.64 3.01 -2.93
CA LEU A 140 -9.65 4.38 -3.46
C LEU A 140 -10.29 4.49 -4.85
N LEU A 141 -9.90 3.60 -5.76
CA LEU A 141 -10.19 3.67 -7.20
C LEU A 141 -11.28 2.67 -7.65
N GLY A 142 -11.80 1.85 -6.76
CA GLY A 142 -12.71 0.76 -7.09
C GLY A 142 -12.05 -0.37 -7.89
N GLY A 143 -12.76 -1.49 -8.04
CA GLY A 143 -12.34 -2.65 -8.84
C GLY A 143 -11.06 -3.34 -8.35
N ASP A 144 -10.60 -4.35 -9.09
CA ASP A 144 -9.36 -5.06 -8.77
C ASP A 144 -8.15 -4.28 -9.28
N ARG A 145 -7.22 -3.94 -8.37
CA ARG A 145 -6.05 -3.12 -8.69
C ARG A 145 -4.78 -3.86 -8.31
N THR A 146 -3.77 -3.79 -9.17
CA THR A 146 -2.43 -4.32 -8.85
C THR A 146 -1.78 -3.50 -7.74
N GLY A 147 -1.03 -4.15 -6.86
CA GLY A 147 -0.17 -3.49 -5.86
C GLY A 147 1.14 -2.97 -6.42
N LYS A 148 1.59 -3.56 -7.54
CA LYS A 148 2.88 -3.30 -8.19
C LYS A 148 2.85 -2.06 -9.10
N GLY A 149 4.02 -1.51 -9.39
CA GLY A 149 4.20 -0.41 -10.33
C GLY A 149 3.69 0.94 -9.84
N ALA A 150 3.70 1.93 -10.75
CA ALA A 150 3.26 3.29 -10.45
C ALA A 150 1.77 3.34 -10.03
N PHE A 151 1.42 4.33 -9.21
CA PHE A 151 0.02 4.60 -8.90
C PHE A 151 -0.70 5.02 -10.19
N THR A 152 -1.76 4.31 -10.56
CA THR A 152 -2.52 4.58 -11.77
C THR A 152 -3.41 5.80 -11.59
N ASP A 153 -3.61 6.55 -12.67
CA ASP A 153 -4.62 7.61 -12.67
C ASP A 153 -6.01 7.06 -12.36
N ILE A 154 -6.84 7.93 -11.80
CA ILE A 154 -8.20 7.57 -11.45
C ILE A 154 -9.04 7.30 -12.72
N PRO A 155 -9.59 6.08 -12.87
CA PRO A 155 -10.33 5.71 -14.06
C PRO A 155 -11.82 6.04 -13.95
N ALA A 156 -12.48 6.21 -15.09
CA ALA A 156 -13.92 6.50 -15.15
C ALA A 156 -14.78 5.35 -14.59
N ASP A 157 -14.30 4.10 -14.65
CA ASP A 157 -15.01 2.93 -14.11
C ASP A 157 -15.09 2.93 -12.58
N ALA A 158 -14.31 3.77 -11.88
CA ALA A 158 -14.43 4.03 -10.45
C ALA A 158 -15.73 4.75 -10.07
N PHE A 159 -16.39 5.37 -11.06
CA PHE A 159 -17.59 6.19 -10.92
C PHE A 159 -18.80 5.48 -11.54
N THR A 160 -19.98 6.07 -11.39
CA THR A 160 -21.17 5.69 -12.15
C THR A 160 -21.57 6.83 -13.07
N THR A 161 -22.50 6.58 -13.99
CA THR A 161 -22.90 7.58 -15.00
C THR A 161 -23.59 8.80 -14.39
N THR A 162 -24.29 8.67 -13.27
CA THR A 162 -25.08 9.78 -12.70
C THR A 162 -24.84 9.93 -11.21
N TYR A 163 -25.03 11.14 -10.68
CA TYR A 163 -24.97 11.41 -9.24
C TYR A 163 -25.85 10.44 -8.44
N VAL A 164 -27.15 10.32 -8.76
CA VAL A 164 -28.04 9.40 -8.05
C VAL A 164 -27.57 7.96 -8.15
N GLY A 165 -27.09 7.55 -9.33
CA GLY A 165 -26.45 6.25 -9.54
C GLY A 165 -25.29 6.01 -8.57
N ALA A 166 -24.42 7.00 -8.39
CA ALA A 166 -23.22 6.91 -7.58
C ALA A 166 -23.51 7.02 -6.08
N CYS A 167 -24.50 7.82 -5.70
CA CYS A 167 -24.68 8.26 -4.32
C CYS A 167 -25.85 7.61 -3.60
N VAL A 168 -26.73 6.88 -4.30
CA VAL A 168 -27.96 6.30 -3.70
C VAL A 168 -28.20 4.84 -4.08
N THR A 169 -27.94 4.47 -5.34
CA THR A 169 -28.32 3.14 -5.84
C THR A 169 -27.43 2.03 -5.29
N LEU A 170 -27.87 0.77 -5.38
CA LEU A 170 -27.17 -0.39 -4.82
C LEU A 170 -25.67 -0.49 -5.21
N ASN A 171 -25.31 -0.08 -6.43
CA ASN A 171 -23.97 -0.30 -7.01
C ASN A 171 -23.07 0.96 -6.98
N GLY A 172 -23.53 2.06 -6.38
CA GLY A 172 -22.82 3.34 -6.34
C GLY A 172 -22.03 3.56 -5.03
N PRO A 173 -22.72 3.73 -3.89
CA PRO A 173 -22.11 3.99 -2.60
C PRO A 173 -21.09 2.94 -2.22
N GLY A 174 -19.88 3.38 -1.87
CA GLY A 174 -18.79 2.49 -1.48
C GLY A 174 -18.15 1.73 -2.64
N LYS A 175 -18.51 2.04 -3.90
CA LYS A 175 -17.81 1.51 -5.08
C LYS A 175 -16.34 1.93 -5.08
N SER A 176 -16.06 3.16 -4.67
CA SER A 176 -14.73 3.70 -4.47
C SER A 176 -14.80 4.93 -3.55
N LEU A 177 -13.76 5.17 -2.73
CA LEU A 177 -13.70 6.38 -1.90
C LEU A 177 -13.69 7.65 -2.76
N ALA A 178 -13.12 7.59 -3.97
CA ALA A 178 -13.13 8.72 -4.89
C ALA A 178 -14.54 9.06 -5.39
N SER A 179 -15.36 8.06 -5.71
CA SER A 179 -16.77 8.28 -6.09
C SER A 179 -17.57 8.81 -4.91
N ASP A 180 -17.36 8.26 -3.70
CA ASP A 180 -18.02 8.75 -2.49
C ASP A 180 -17.63 10.21 -2.19
N MET A 181 -16.36 10.58 -2.39
CA MET A 181 -15.91 11.98 -2.25
C MET A 181 -16.59 12.90 -3.26
N ALA A 182 -16.70 12.48 -4.52
CA ALA A 182 -17.41 13.24 -5.55
C ALA A 182 -18.90 13.41 -5.21
N CYS A 183 -19.53 12.40 -4.59
CA CYS A 183 -20.90 12.50 -4.08
C CYS A 183 -21.04 13.53 -2.94
N LEU A 184 -20.15 13.47 -1.94
CA LEU A 184 -20.21 14.33 -0.77
C LEU A 184 -20.01 15.81 -1.09
N CYS A 185 -19.15 16.09 -2.06
CA CYS A 185 -18.67 17.45 -2.31
C CYS A 185 -19.18 18.04 -3.63
N GLY A 186 -19.78 17.22 -4.50
CA GLY A 186 -20.31 17.60 -5.81
C GLY A 186 -21.82 17.80 -5.86
N SER A 187 -22.27 18.31 -7.01
CA SER A 187 -23.69 18.46 -7.37
C SER A 187 -24.07 17.50 -8.49
N GLY A 188 -25.30 16.99 -8.45
CA GLY A 188 -25.91 16.23 -9.54
C GLY A 188 -26.52 17.13 -10.62
N SER A 189 -26.98 18.32 -10.24
CA SER A 189 -27.34 19.42 -11.13
C SER A 189 -27.32 20.72 -10.34
N SER A 190 -26.62 21.75 -10.79
CA SER A 190 -26.60 23.05 -10.12
C SER A 190 -26.52 24.21 -11.10
N THR A 191 -27.43 25.17 -10.97
CA THR A 191 -27.31 26.50 -11.60
C THR A 191 -26.57 27.49 -10.70
N ALA A 192 -26.24 27.11 -9.46
CA ALA A 192 -25.59 27.97 -8.50
C ALA A 192 -24.04 27.90 -8.61
N PRO A 193 -23.34 29.04 -8.72
CA PRO A 193 -21.88 29.09 -8.88
C PRO A 193 -21.09 28.71 -7.61
N SER A 194 -21.76 28.46 -6.48
CA SER A 194 -21.14 28.24 -5.15
C SER A 194 -21.03 26.76 -4.73
N THR A 195 -21.00 25.83 -5.68
CA THR A 195 -20.87 24.37 -5.47
C THR A 195 -19.64 23.97 -4.63
N LEU A 196 -18.62 24.83 -4.53
CA LEU A 196 -17.38 24.59 -3.77
C LEU A 196 -17.56 24.45 -2.24
N SER A 197 -18.61 25.06 -1.67
CA SER A 197 -18.64 25.35 -0.23
C SER A 197 -19.10 24.21 0.67
N VAL A 198 -19.34 23.01 0.14
CA VAL A 198 -19.93 21.91 0.94
C VAL A 198 -18.89 21.22 1.82
N SER A 199 -17.64 21.16 1.34
CA SER A 199 -16.59 20.32 1.92
C SER A 199 -15.27 21.04 2.17
N THR A 200 -15.19 22.31 1.82
CA THR A 200 -14.02 23.16 2.06
C THR A 200 -14.47 24.38 2.87
N ALA A 201 -13.66 24.79 3.85
CA ALA A 201 -13.81 26.11 4.43
C ALA A 201 -13.49 27.11 3.31
N TYR A 202 -14.52 27.85 2.88
CA TYR A 202 -14.54 28.79 1.75
C TYR A 202 -13.16 29.41 1.45
N THR A 203 -12.42 28.84 0.50
CA THR A 203 -11.19 29.43 -0.03
C THR A 203 -11.58 30.22 -1.26
N ALA A 204 -11.63 31.55 -1.13
CA ALA A 204 -12.02 32.44 -2.21
C ALA A 204 -11.13 32.22 -3.45
N GLY A 205 -11.72 31.90 -4.60
CA GLY A 205 -11.04 31.93 -5.90
C GLY A 205 -11.14 30.67 -6.76
N THR A 206 -11.56 29.53 -6.21
CA THR A 206 -11.73 28.29 -7.00
C THR A 206 -13.21 27.94 -7.09
N THR A 207 -13.72 27.71 -8.30
CA THR A 207 -15.08 27.25 -8.57
C THR A 207 -14.99 26.12 -9.58
N TYR A 208 -15.65 24.98 -9.32
CA TYR A 208 -15.94 24.03 -10.40
C TYR A 208 -17.45 23.96 -10.61
N THR A 209 -17.87 24.19 -11.85
CA THR A 209 -19.27 24.22 -12.28
C THR A 209 -19.70 22.90 -12.91
N THR A 210 -18.86 21.87 -12.77
CA THR A 210 -19.09 20.56 -13.40
C THR A 210 -20.09 19.76 -12.59
N ASP A 211 -21.24 19.49 -13.21
CA ASP A 211 -22.23 18.58 -12.66
C ASP A 211 -21.82 17.11 -12.83
N TYR A 212 -22.10 16.29 -11.82
CA TYR A 212 -21.88 14.84 -11.85
C TYR A 212 -22.99 14.12 -12.64
N ASN A 213 -23.04 14.39 -13.95
CA ASN A 213 -23.98 13.78 -14.90
C ASN A 213 -23.33 12.75 -15.84
N THR A 214 -22.01 12.56 -15.72
CA THR A 214 -21.23 11.50 -16.40
C THR A 214 -20.13 10.98 -15.48
N ALA A 215 -19.61 9.78 -15.76
CA ALA A 215 -18.47 9.21 -15.04
C ALA A 215 -17.19 10.08 -15.19
N SER A 216 -16.94 10.64 -16.37
CA SER A 216 -15.82 11.55 -16.64
C SER A 216 -15.92 12.86 -15.84
N ASN A 217 -17.13 13.35 -15.62
CA ASN A 217 -17.36 14.49 -14.74
C ASN A 217 -17.09 14.10 -13.28
N GLY A 218 -17.49 12.91 -12.85
CA GLY A 218 -17.11 12.36 -11.54
C GLY A 218 -15.59 12.35 -11.32
N VAL A 219 -14.83 11.89 -12.33
CA VAL A 219 -13.34 11.95 -12.31
C VAL A 219 -12.84 13.38 -12.13
N SER A 220 -13.38 14.33 -12.88
CA SER A 220 -12.94 15.73 -12.86
C SER A 220 -13.24 16.41 -11.53
N ILE A 221 -14.42 16.14 -10.97
CA ILE A 221 -14.83 16.59 -9.64
C ILE A 221 -13.87 16.05 -8.58
N TYR A 222 -13.62 14.74 -8.58
CA TYR A 222 -12.67 14.13 -7.64
C TYR A 222 -11.27 14.74 -7.77
N LYS A 223 -10.70 14.83 -8.98
CA LYS A 223 -9.35 15.39 -9.17
C LYS A 223 -9.23 16.81 -8.61
N THR A 224 -10.26 17.62 -8.80
CA THR A 224 -10.31 18.98 -8.26
C THR A 224 -10.34 18.97 -6.73
N LEU A 225 -11.25 18.20 -6.13
CA LEU A 225 -11.39 18.09 -4.67
C LEU A 225 -10.13 17.53 -4.01
N HIS A 226 -9.56 16.50 -4.63
CA HIS A 226 -8.35 15.85 -4.17
C HIS A 226 -7.16 16.81 -4.14
N SER A 227 -7.02 17.67 -5.16
CA SER A 227 -5.98 18.71 -5.17
C SER A 227 -6.11 19.69 -3.99
N PHE A 228 -7.33 19.94 -3.49
CA PHE A 228 -7.52 20.74 -2.28
C PHE A 228 -7.10 19.98 -1.03
N CYS A 229 -7.50 18.72 -0.89
CA CYS A 229 -7.08 17.90 0.25
C CYS A 229 -5.56 17.79 0.36
N GLU A 230 -4.86 17.66 -0.78
CA GLU A 230 -3.40 17.64 -0.82
C GLU A 230 -2.76 18.96 -0.35
N ALA A 231 -3.43 20.10 -0.55
CA ALA A 231 -2.92 21.40 -0.16
C ALA A 231 -3.17 21.71 1.32
N THR A 232 -4.20 21.11 1.93
CA THR A 232 -4.68 21.50 3.27
C THR A 232 -4.34 20.51 4.37
N THR A 233 -3.93 19.29 4.04
CA THR A 233 -3.83 18.20 5.01
C THR A 233 -2.46 17.53 4.93
N GLU A 234 -1.79 17.39 6.07
CA GLU A 234 -0.56 16.60 6.16
C GLU A 234 -0.85 15.12 5.98
N ALA A 235 -0.01 14.43 5.20
CA ALA A 235 -0.12 13.00 5.01
C ALA A 235 0.17 12.24 6.31
N GLN A 236 -0.81 11.44 6.75
CA GLN A 236 -0.67 10.50 7.84
C GLN A 236 0.00 9.21 7.34
N PRO A 237 0.77 8.52 8.19
CA PRO A 237 1.33 7.22 7.83
C PRO A 237 0.20 6.19 7.63
N PHE A 238 0.41 5.24 6.72
CA PHE A 238 -0.56 4.17 6.46
C PHE A 238 -0.33 3.03 7.44
N THR A 239 -0.82 3.22 8.67
CA THR A 239 -0.66 2.29 9.80
C THR A 239 -2.00 1.66 10.21
N PRO A 240 -2.01 0.48 10.84
CA PRO A 240 -3.24 -0.14 11.34
C PRO A 240 -4.04 0.76 12.28
N ALA A 241 -3.35 1.51 13.15
CA ALA A 241 -3.94 2.46 14.07
C ALA A 241 -4.65 3.60 13.31
N THR A 242 -3.98 4.20 12.33
CA THR A 242 -4.55 5.28 11.50
C THR A 242 -5.79 4.78 10.74
N ILE A 243 -5.73 3.60 10.12
CA ILE A 243 -6.88 3.03 9.39
C ILE A 243 -8.06 2.80 10.34
N THR A 244 -7.82 2.22 11.51
CA THR A 244 -8.85 1.97 12.53
C THR A 244 -9.49 3.27 12.99
N ALA A 245 -8.69 4.30 13.29
CA ALA A 245 -9.18 5.60 13.70
C ALA A 245 -10.05 6.27 12.62
N GLN A 246 -9.65 6.19 11.35
CA GLN A 246 -10.43 6.75 10.23
C GLN A 246 -11.75 6.00 10.00
N LEU A 247 -11.74 4.67 10.11
CA LEU A 247 -12.97 3.87 10.00
C LEU A 247 -13.94 4.18 11.14
N HIS A 248 -13.43 4.31 12.37
CA HIS A 248 -14.24 4.72 13.52
C HIS A 248 -14.81 6.13 13.32
N ALA A 249 -13.98 7.11 12.89
CA ALA A 249 -14.44 8.45 12.58
C ALA A 249 -15.56 8.44 11.53
N PHE A 250 -15.38 7.69 10.44
CA PHE A 250 -16.43 7.51 9.42
C PHE A 250 -17.73 6.95 10.02
N ALA A 251 -17.64 5.88 10.82
CA ALA A 251 -18.80 5.26 11.46
C ALA A 251 -19.56 6.25 12.36
N THR A 252 -18.88 7.10 13.12
CA THR A 252 -19.53 8.12 13.98
C THR A 252 -20.22 9.24 13.20
N LEU A 253 -19.85 9.45 11.93
CA LEU A 253 -20.43 10.49 11.09
C LEU A 253 -21.63 9.97 10.27
N LEU A 254 -21.80 8.66 10.14
CA LEU A 254 -22.99 8.07 9.52
C LEU A 254 -24.24 8.44 10.32
N GLY A 255 -25.26 8.94 9.62
CA GLY A 255 -26.50 9.34 10.26
C GLY A 255 -26.36 10.52 11.24
N ARG A 256 -25.29 11.31 11.13
CA ARG A 256 -25.11 12.50 11.98
C ARG A 256 -26.16 13.59 11.70
N HIS A 257 -26.64 13.69 10.46
CA HIS A 257 -27.59 14.74 10.03
C HIS A 257 -29.04 14.22 9.95
N THR A 258 -29.40 13.31 10.84
CA THR A 258 -30.72 12.65 10.84
C THR A 258 -31.78 13.56 11.47
N LEU A 259 -32.82 13.88 10.72
CA LEU A 259 -33.99 14.62 11.21
C LEU A 259 -35.16 13.66 11.43
N SER A 260 -36.00 13.95 12.42
CA SER A 260 -36.99 13.05 13.04
C SER A 260 -38.08 12.48 12.11
N SER A 261 -38.24 12.99 10.88
CA SER A 261 -39.31 12.62 9.93
C SER A 261 -38.91 11.63 8.82
N ALA A 262 -37.65 11.17 8.74
CA ALA A 262 -37.19 10.30 7.65
C ALA A 262 -37.56 8.81 7.83
N THR A 263 -38.15 8.19 6.80
CA THR A 263 -38.65 6.79 6.79
C THR A 263 -37.57 5.71 6.99
N ASN A 264 -36.33 5.98 6.56
CA ASN A 264 -35.15 5.13 6.82
C ASN A 264 -34.14 5.81 7.75
N LYS A 265 -34.60 6.85 8.46
CA LYS A 265 -33.85 7.66 9.44
C LYS A 265 -32.49 8.18 8.98
N CYS A 266 -32.14 8.23 7.68
CA CYS A 266 -30.80 8.63 7.21
C CYS A 266 -29.64 7.94 7.95
N THR A 267 -29.88 6.81 8.64
CA THR A 267 -28.94 6.21 9.61
C THR A 267 -27.63 5.78 8.96
N PHE A 268 -27.68 5.53 7.66
CA PHE A 268 -26.55 5.12 6.85
C PHE A 268 -26.22 6.17 5.78
N ALA A 269 -26.56 7.44 5.98
CA ALA A 269 -26.15 8.51 5.10
C ALA A 269 -24.90 9.21 5.66
N TYR A 270 -23.93 9.49 4.80
CA TYR A 270 -22.77 10.32 5.12
C TYR A 270 -22.89 11.66 4.39
N GLY A 271 -22.65 12.77 5.08
CA GLY A 271 -22.92 14.13 4.57
C GLY A 271 -24.31 14.66 4.90
N LYS A 272 -24.72 15.75 4.24
CA LYS A 272 -26.00 16.43 4.50
C LYS A 272 -27.05 15.92 3.51
N GLY A 273 -27.99 15.11 3.99
CA GLY A 273 -29.16 14.64 3.23
C GLY A 273 -30.46 15.30 3.72
N GLU A 274 -31.43 15.48 2.83
CA GLU A 274 -32.73 16.08 3.18
C GLU A 274 -33.71 15.07 3.82
N ALA A 275 -34.66 15.61 4.58
CA ALA A 275 -35.80 14.89 5.15
C ALA A 275 -36.92 14.68 4.09
N SER A 276 -36.70 13.80 3.13
CA SER A 276 -37.78 13.27 2.27
C SER A 276 -37.29 12.03 1.51
N GLY A 277 -38.15 11.40 0.69
CA GLY A 277 -37.74 10.34 -0.24
C GLY A 277 -36.66 10.76 -1.27
N ASN A 278 -36.26 12.04 -1.28
CA ASN A 278 -35.29 12.65 -2.20
C ASN A 278 -33.93 12.93 -1.53
N GLN A 279 -33.39 11.95 -0.80
CA GLN A 279 -32.04 12.02 -0.22
C GLN A 279 -30.96 11.95 -1.29
N CYS A 280 -29.85 12.67 -1.07
CA CYS A 280 -28.66 12.64 -1.92
C CYS A 280 -28.99 12.79 -3.40
N THR A 281 -29.75 13.84 -3.72
CA THR A 281 -30.05 14.22 -5.12
C THR A 281 -28.98 15.11 -5.73
N GLY A 282 -28.16 15.75 -4.89
CA GLY A 282 -27.12 16.68 -5.33
C GLY A 282 -27.67 17.91 -6.07
N ASN A 283 -28.97 18.20 -5.99
CA ASN A 283 -29.60 19.35 -6.67
C ASN A 283 -29.47 20.67 -5.89
N GLN A 284 -28.97 20.61 -4.65
CA GLN A 284 -28.55 21.76 -3.85
C GLN A 284 -27.29 21.40 -3.08
N ALA A 285 -26.16 21.94 -3.50
CA ALA A 285 -24.84 21.59 -2.96
C ALA A 285 -24.77 21.68 -1.42
N SER A 286 -25.30 22.74 -0.81
CA SER A 286 -25.18 22.96 0.65
C SER A 286 -26.13 22.12 1.52
N LYS A 287 -27.09 21.41 0.93
CA LYS A 287 -28.16 20.72 1.67
C LYS A 287 -28.35 19.25 1.28
N HIS A 288 -28.07 18.87 0.04
CA HIS A 288 -28.46 17.57 -0.53
C HIS A 288 -27.28 16.77 -1.10
N SER A 289 -26.04 17.16 -0.77
CA SER A 289 -24.84 16.40 -1.13
C SER A 289 -24.49 15.39 -0.04
N CYS A 290 -24.65 14.11 -0.35
CA CYS A 290 -24.41 13.01 0.57
C CYS A 290 -24.18 11.69 -0.17
N VAL A 291 -23.76 10.67 0.56
CA VAL A 291 -23.74 9.26 0.11
C VAL A 291 -24.72 8.49 0.98
N ASN A 292 -25.67 7.79 0.36
CA ASN A 292 -26.69 7.01 1.04
C ASN A 292 -26.39 5.52 0.91
N TYR A 293 -25.92 4.89 1.98
CA TYR A 293 -25.55 3.48 1.96
C TYR A 293 -26.67 2.45 2.28
N PRO A 294 -27.96 2.75 2.60
CA PRO A 294 -28.90 1.76 3.10
C PRO A 294 -29.25 0.68 2.09
N ALA A 295 -29.22 0.96 0.77
CA ALA A 295 -29.37 -0.08 -0.25
C ALA A 295 -28.19 -1.07 -0.21
N ALA A 296 -26.96 -0.54 -0.08
CA ALA A 296 -25.74 -1.33 0.08
C ALA A 296 -25.72 -2.11 1.42
N PHE A 297 -26.30 -1.58 2.50
CA PHE A 297 -26.41 -2.29 3.78
C PHE A 297 -27.51 -3.36 3.81
N LYS A 298 -28.73 -3.03 3.34
CA LYS A 298 -29.93 -3.88 3.54
C LYS A 298 -29.93 -5.17 2.72
N GLN A 299 -29.39 -5.17 1.50
CA GLN A 299 -29.30 -6.39 0.70
C GLN A 299 -28.01 -7.19 0.93
N ASN A 300 -27.06 -6.65 1.69
CA ASN A 300 -25.67 -7.11 1.64
C ASN A 300 -25.00 -7.12 3.03
N THR A 301 -25.66 -7.78 3.99
CA THR A 301 -25.11 -8.15 5.32
C THR A 301 -23.80 -8.97 5.27
N ARG A 302 -23.28 -9.27 4.08
CA ARG A 302 -22.05 -10.03 3.80
C ARG A 302 -20.95 -9.23 3.08
N THR A 303 -21.12 -7.93 2.84
CA THR A 303 -20.06 -7.09 2.26
C THR A 303 -19.10 -6.57 3.33
N LYS A 304 -17.87 -6.23 2.93
CA LYS A 304 -16.82 -5.68 3.80
C LYS A 304 -17.28 -4.42 4.56
N ILE A 305 -18.12 -3.57 3.94
CA ILE A 305 -18.69 -2.37 4.58
C ILE A 305 -19.67 -2.73 5.71
N GLY A 306 -20.55 -3.72 5.49
CA GLY A 306 -21.48 -4.21 6.52
C GLY A 306 -20.78 -4.88 7.70
N GLN A 307 -19.59 -5.45 7.49
CA GLN A 307 -18.74 -6.01 8.55
C GLN A 307 -17.95 -4.92 9.29
N ALA A 308 -17.43 -3.90 8.57
CA ALA A 308 -16.60 -2.85 9.15
C ALA A 308 -17.33 -1.90 10.13
N ILE A 309 -18.66 -1.81 10.05
CA ILE A 309 -19.48 -0.88 10.86
C ILE A 309 -20.18 -1.59 12.03
N LYS A 310 -19.96 -2.90 12.20
CA LYS A 310 -20.36 -3.63 13.42
C LYS A 310 -19.35 -3.50 14.58
N LEU A 311 -18.26 -2.76 14.38
CA LEU A 311 -17.32 -2.37 15.43
C LEU A 311 -17.95 -1.33 16.36
#